data_AF-A0A0F9I9Q5-F1
#
_entry.id   AF-A0A0F9I9Q5-F1
#
_cell.length_a   1.000
_cell.length_b   1.000
_cell.length_c   1.000
_cell.angle_alpha   90.00
_cell.angle_beta   90.00
_cell.angle_gamma   90.00
#
_symmetry.space_group_name_H-M   'P 1'
#
loop_
_entity.id
_entity.type
_entity.pdbx_description
1 polymer ?
#
loop_
_entity_poly.entity_id
_entity_poly.type
_entity_poly.pdbx_seq_one_letter_code
_entity_poly.pdbx_strand_id
1 'polypeptide(L)'
;MSSQTKNEIELESPPLFNYLKQEIPLEDIRDYASPRRITSIDFVKGFAIVFIILAHTASGWLAPDSYYLYGIMYALLDILGPSLFVFLSALSVIFSVKRKEGIVHPKIIRNRIVTRGVVLIIIGMLTNILIIEDGEFRIAIYGWNIITFLGFAQIFAFYILKIRKSRRILIGILIIVLSPALRAILYLGKIRGNMVLSILHYIITSPTPHLTLLPWVSIAFISTIFGEYIYEAMNKGTENAYIGLFRIFFVWGIIFILVGIFAFYPDGLNFINWEPGWTLEWVSETDPLDSTMIGGLSEYPHLINLLYANQQNFFIIPGMPNFLIRGTSANMFYNQGAALLIISIFFYFIDLKKKSSSFIDILIYFGKTSLSLFLVHFIFIPLFFNQFGIALFLIIGISYIGFMGLFLYIWMEYFNGVGSPEWLMIQMGRIGQKSGEAVKKTSKKMYERIKKREKVKKMEDFMKKLSKDPPKE
;
A
#
# COMPACT_ATOMS: atom_id res chain seq x y z
N MET A 1 2.25 -24.83 57.73
CA MET A 1 1.01 -24.06 57.53
C MET A 1 1.35 -22.88 56.60
N SER A 2 1.12 -23.02 55.30
CA SER A 2 1.31 -21.92 54.34
C SER A 2 -0.03 -21.25 54.09
N SER A 3 -0.14 -19.97 54.42
CA SER A 3 -1.30 -19.14 54.08
C SER A 3 -1.37 -18.99 52.56
N GLN A 4 -2.41 -19.56 51.95
CA GLN A 4 -2.78 -19.24 50.58
C GLN A 4 -3.39 -17.84 50.56
N THR A 5 -2.62 -16.85 50.14
CA THR A 5 -3.12 -15.53 49.78
C THR A 5 -3.98 -15.69 48.53
N LYS A 6 -5.31 -15.63 48.69
CA LYS A 6 -6.25 -15.48 47.58
C LYS A 6 -5.98 -14.12 46.92
N ASN A 7 -5.37 -14.14 45.74
CA ASN A 7 -5.42 -12.99 44.84
C ASN A 7 -6.88 -12.82 44.38
N GLU A 8 -7.63 -11.93 45.05
CA GLU A 8 -8.84 -11.37 44.48
C GLU A 8 -8.43 -10.59 43.22
N ILE A 9 -8.89 -11.09 42.07
CA ILE A 9 -8.77 -10.37 40.81
C ILE A 9 -9.73 -9.19 40.94
N GLU A 10 -9.20 -7.97 41.10
CA GLU A 10 -10.02 -6.75 41.03
C GLU A 10 -10.78 -6.74 39.69
N LEU A 11 -12.10 -6.87 39.78
CA LEU A 11 -13.01 -7.00 38.64
C LEU A 11 -13.58 -5.67 38.17
N GLU A 12 -13.17 -4.55 38.78
CA GLU A 12 -13.62 -3.22 38.37
C GLU A 12 -12.75 -2.72 37.22
N SER A 13 -13.36 -2.64 36.04
CA SER A 13 -12.71 -2.06 34.88
C SER A 13 -12.56 -0.57 35.13
N PRO A 14 -11.35 0.00 34.96
CA PRO A 14 -11.18 1.42 35.19
C PRO A 14 -11.97 2.22 34.13
N PRO A 15 -12.44 3.44 34.45
CA PRO A 15 -13.26 4.28 33.57
C PRO A 15 -12.63 4.48 32.18
N LEU A 16 -13.43 4.81 31.16
CA LEU A 16 -12.98 4.96 29.76
C LEU A 16 -11.72 5.83 29.60
N PHE A 17 -11.60 6.88 30.42
CA PHE A 17 -10.42 7.76 30.48
C PHE A 17 -9.14 7.04 30.94
N ASN A 18 -9.26 6.08 31.86
CA ASN A 18 -8.15 5.25 32.31
C ASN A 18 -7.78 4.18 31.27
N TYR A 19 -8.72 3.75 30.41
CA TYR A 19 -8.43 2.86 29.27
C TYR A 19 -7.64 3.57 28.15
N LEU A 20 -7.87 4.88 27.98
CA LEU A 20 -7.05 5.74 27.10
C LEU A 20 -5.68 6.04 27.71
N LYS A 21 -5.57 6.07 29.05
CA LYS A 21 -4.30 6.21 29.80
C LYS A 21 -3.52 4.91 29.99
N GLN A 22 -4.12 3.74 29.76
CA GLN A 22 -3.38 2.48 29.77
C GLN A 22 -2.33 2.54 28.65
N GLU A 23 -1.06 2.43 29.06
CA GLU A 23 0.07 2.29 28.15
C GLU A 23 -0.31 1.27 27.09
N ILE A 24 -0.20 1.68 25.82
CA ILE A 24 -0.39 0.74 24.73
C ILE A 24 0.71 -0.29 24.93
N PRO A 25 0.40 -1.58 25.12
CA PRO A 25 1.44 -2.59 25.20
C PRO A 25 2.34 -2.39 23.98
N LEU A 26 3.65 -2.33 24.20
CA LEU A 26 4.60 -2.16 23.11
C LEU A 26 4.32 -3.20 22.03
N GLU A 27 3.81 -4.39 22.37
CA GLU A 27 3.37 -5.43 21.43
C GLU A 27 2.17 -5.07 20.54
N ASP A 28 1.24 -4.22 21.00
CA ASP A 28 0.08 -3.76 20.21
C ASP A 28 0.47 -2.64 19.23
N ILE A 29 1.42 -1.77 19.62
CA ILE A 29 2.12 -0.87 18.67
C ILE A 29 2.98 -1.71 17.73
N ARG A 30 3.65 -2.72 18.28
CA ARG A 30 4.51 -3.68 17.61
C ARG A 30 3.72 -4.90 17.13
N ASP A 31 2.63 -4.73 16.36
CA ASP A 31 1.97 -5.80 15.58
C ASP A 31 2.98 -6.63 14.70
N TYR A 32 4.27 -6.22 14.71
CA TYR A 32 5.51 -6.96 14.45
C TYR A 32 5.72 -8.30 15.18
N ALA A 33 5.15 -8.52 16.37
CA ALA A 33 5.42 -9.73 17.18
C ALA A 33 4.56 -10.96 16.78
N SER A 34 4.04 -10.98 15.54
CA SER A 34 3.42 -12.19 15.00
C SER A 34 4.53 -13.17 14.59
N PRO A 35 4.65 -14.36 15.20
CA PRO A 35 5.76 -15.31 14.95
C PRO A 35 5.78 -15.92 13.53
N ARG A 36 4.90 -15.47 12.64
CA ARG A 36 4.89 -15.81 11.21
C ARG A 36 4.78 -14.53 10.39
N ARG A 37 5.83 -13.72 10.33
CA ARG A 37 5.94 -12.61 9.36
C ARG A 37 7.04 -12.96 8.37
N ILE A 38 6.81 -12.69 7.09
CA ILE A 38 7.84 -12.91 6.06
C ILE A 38 8.77 -11.71 6.07
N THR A 39 10.04 -11.98 6.32
CA THR A 39 11.04 -10.94 6.56
C THR A 39 11.35 -10.16 5.29
N SER A 40 11.34 -10.82 4.12
CA SER A 40 11.54 -10.10 2.85
C SER A 40 10.45 -9.09 2.53
N ILE A 41 9.19 -9.28 2.97
CA ILE A 41 8.12 -8.29 2.73
C ILE A 41 8.45 -6.98 3.46
N ASP A 42 8.95 -7.07 4.70
CA ASP A 42 9.38 -5.90 5.45
C ASP A 42 10.61 -5.27 4.81
N PHE A 43 11.61 -6.08 4.44
CA PHE A 43 12.79 -5.59 3.74
C PHE A 43 12.42 -4.82 2.46
N VAL A 44 11.58 -5.39 1.59
CA VAL A 44 11.19 -4.77 0.32
C VAL A 44 10.38 -3.50 0.55
N LYS A 45 9.55 -3.45 1.61
CA LYS A 45 8.83 -2.24 2.01
C LYS A 45 9.78 -1.15 2.51
N GLY A 46 10.83 -1.55 3.24
CA GLY A 46 11.91 -0.68 3.69
C GLY A 46 12.73 -0.13 2.53
N PHE A 47 13.03 -0.99 1.58
CA PHE A 47 13.68 -0.61 0.32
C PHE A 47 12.83 0.41 -0.44
N ALA A 48 11.53 0.15 -0.61
CA ALA A 48 10.62 1.06 -1.31
C ALA A 48 10.52 2.44 -0.64
N ILE A 49 10.44 2.50 0.70
CA ILE A 49 10.35 3.79 1.40
C ILE A 49 11.65 4.61 1.27
N VAL A 50 12.82 3.98 1.17
CA VAL A 50 14.08 4.67 0.88
C VAL A 50 14.02 5.36 -0.49
N PHE A 51 13.56 4.67 -1.54
CA PHE A 51 13.43 5.27 -2.87
C PHE A 51 12.38 6.37 -2.92
N ILE A 52 11.27 6.23 -2.18
CA ILE A 52 10.27 7.29 -2.06
C ILE A 52 10.88 8.54 -1.40
N ILE A 53 11.63 8.37 -0.30
CA ILE A 53 12.32 9.48 0.36
C ILE A 53 13.30 10.15 -0.60
N LEU A 54 14.14 9.37 -1.30
CA LEU A 54 15.08 9.91 -2.29
C LEU A 54 14.39 10.67 -3.42
N ALA A 55 13.27 10.16 -3.94
CA ALA A 55 12.54 10.83 -5.01
C ALA A 55 11.96 12.17 -4.54
N HIS A 56 11.39 12.22 -3.34
CA HIS A 56 10.83 13.46 -2.80
C HIS A 56 11.90 14.47 -2.37
N THR A 57 13.02 14.02 -1.79
CA THR A 57 14.13 14.93 -1.50
C THR A 57 14.81 15.38 -2.77
N ALA A 58 14.91 14.55 -3.81
CA ALA A 58 15.44 14.97 -5.10
C ALA A 58 14.58 16.06 -5.73
N SER A 59 13.25 15.88 -5.75
CA SER A 59 12.34 16.91 -6.28
C SER A 59 12.38 18.21 -5.48
N GLY A 60 12.62 18.14 -4.17
CA GLY A 60 12.67 19.32 -3.31
C GLY A 60 14.04 20.00 -3.26
N TRP A 61 15.14 19.25 -3.26
CA TRP A 61 16.46 19.75 -2.87
C TRP A 61 17.45 19.88 -4.01
N LEU A 62 17.25 19.18 -5.14
CA LEU A 62 18.14 19.33 -6.28
C LEU A 62 18.05 20.74 -6.84
N ALA A 63 19.19 21.31 -7.22
CA ALA A 63 19.21 22.54 -7.97
C ALA A 63 18.59 22.33 -9.38
N PRO A 64 17.95 23.35 -9.99
CA PRO A 64 17.26 23.21 -11.27
C PRO A 64 18.15 22.71 -12.41
N ASP A 65 19.45 23.07 -12.39
CA ASP A 65 20.46 22.60 -13.36
C ASP A 65 20.71 21.09 -13.30
N SER A 66 20.28 20.45 -12.21
CA SER A 66 20.49 19.04 -11.91
C SER A 66 19.21 18.20 -12.13
N TYR A 67 18.09 18.81 -12.53
CA TYR A 67 16.81 18.12 -12.71
C TYR A 67 16.81 17.09 -13.83
N TYR A 68 17.70 17.19 -14.83
CA TYR A 68 17.79 16.18 -15.88
C TYR A 68 18.08 14.77 -15.33
N LEU A 69 18.96 14.67 -14.32
CA LEU A 69 19.25 13.39 -13.70
C LEU A 69 18.05 12.86 -12.91
N TYR A 70 17.32 13.77 -12.24
CA TYR A 70 16.06 13.42 -11.59
C TYR A 70 15.06 12.85 -12.60
N GLY A 71 14.87 13.51 -13.75
CA GLY A 71 14.00 13.04 -14.83
C GLY A 71 14.34 11.63 -15.31
N ILE A 72 15.63 11.38 -15.61
CA ILE A 72 16.11 10.06 -16.07
C ILE A 72 15.92 8.99 -14.99
N MET A 73 16.43 9.25 -13.77
CA MET A 73 16.40 8.27 -12.69
C MET A 73 14.98 7.97 -12.24
N TYR A 74 14.13 8.98 -12.12
CA TYR A 74 12.77 8.80 -11.63
C TYR A 74 11.88 8.08 -12.63
N ALA A 75 12.07 8.29 -13.94
CA ALA A 75 11.38 7.50 -14.97
C ALA A 75 11.77 6.01 -14.92
N LEU A 76 13.05 5.70 -14.70
CA LEU A 76 13.53 4.31 -14.69
C LEU A 76 13.27 3.58 -13.37
N LEU A 77 13.33 4.29 -12.24
CA LEU A 77 13.27 3.70 -10.89
C LEU A 77 11.88 3.77 -10.27
N ASP A 78 10.86 4.22 -11.01
CA ASP A 78 9.49 4.33 -10.52
C ASP A 78 8.95 3.01 -9.95
N ILE A 79 9.38 1.88 -10.53
CA ILE A 79 9.03 0.52 -10.10
C ILE A 79 9.41 0.21 -8.64
N LEU A 80 10.36 0.96 -8.07
CA LEU A 80 10.86 0.77 -6.71
C LEU A 80 10.08 1.60 -5.67
N GLY A 81 9.30 2.59 -6.11
CA GLY A 81 8.71 3.58 -5.22
C GLY A 81 7.23 3.33 -4.93
N PRO A 82 6.31 4.22 -5.35
CA PRO A 82 4.89 4.18 -4.94
C PRO A 82 4.15 2.88 -5.30
N SER A 83 4.39 2.32 -6.48
CA SER A 83 3.69 1.11 -6.96
C SER A 83 3.99 -0.11 -6.10
N LEU A 84 5.27 -0.37 -5.83
CA LEU A 84 5.75 -1.40 -4.92
C LEU A 84 5.22 -1.20 -3.50
N PHE A 85 5.26 0.05 -3.00
CA PHE A 85 4.77 0.38 -1.66
C PHE A 85 3.28 0.15 -1.48
N VAL A 86 2.47 0.53 -2.47
CA VAL A 86 1.02 0.28 -2.51
C VAL A 86 0.72 -1.21 -2.57
N PHE A 87 1.42 -1.95 -3.43
CA PHE A 87 1.25 -3.39 -3.56
C PHE A 87 1.46 -4.09 -2.20
N LEU A 88 2.56 -3.78 -1.51
CA LEU A 88 2.89 -4.33 -0.18
C LEU A 88 1.89 -3.90 0.91
N SER A 89 1.39 -2.68 0.81
CA SER A 89 0.40 -2.18 1.78
C SER A 89 -0.95 -2.89 1.64
N ALA A 90 -1.39 -3.17 0.41
CA ALA A 90 -2.58 -3.97 0.16
C ALA A 90 -2.41 -5.43 0.66
N LEU A 91 -1.20 -6.00 0.54
CA LEU A 91 -0.89 -7.33 1.09
C LEU A 91 -1.14 -7.41 2.61
N SER A 92 -0.77 -6.37 3.35
CA SER A 92 -0.92 -6.33 4.82
C SER A 92 -2.37 -6.51 5.30
N VAL A 93 -3.34 -6.06 4.50
CA VAL A 93 -4.77 -6.17 4.80
C VAL A 93 -5.21 -7.62 4.78
N ILE A 94 -4.72 -8.39 3.80
CA ILE A 94 -5.07 -9.80 3.61
C ILE A 94 -4.64 -10.60 4.82
N PHE A 95 -3.42 -10.39 5.32
CA PHE A 95 -2.93 -11.05 6.54
C PHE A 95 -3.80 -10.70 7.74
N SER A 96 -4.20 -9.43 7.87
CA SER A 96 -5.07 -9.00 8.98
C SER A 96 -6.45 -9.66 8.92
N VAL A 97 -7.03 -9.78 7.72
CA VAL A 97 -8.34 -10.43 7.51
C VAL A 97 -8.23 -11.94 7.72
N LYS A 98 -7.33 -12.61 7.00
CA LYS A 98 -7.22 -14.07 6.99
C LYS A 98 -6.84 -14.65 8.35
N ARG A 99 -5.96 -13.98 9.10
CA ARG A 99 -5.61 -14.43 10.47
C ARG A 99 -6.77 -14.35 11.45
N LYS A 100 -7.70 -13.41 11.25
CA LYS A 100 -8.85 -13.18 12.13
C LYS A 100 -10.13 -13.88 11.65
N GLU A 101 -10.12 -14.39 10.41
CA GLU A 101 -11.22 -15.13 9.82
C GLU A 101 -11.52 -16.38 10.67
N GLY A 102 -12.79 -16.60 11.01
CA GLY A 102 -13.24 -17.69 11.90
C GLY A 102 -13.03 -17.45 13.40
N ILE A 103 -12.13 -16.55 13.80
CA ILE A 103 -11.85 -16.23 15.21
C ILE A 103 -12.65 -15.01 15.68
N VAL A 104 -12.63 -13.94 14.89
CA VAL A 104 -13.25 -12.66 15.22
C VAL A 104 -14.45 -12.41 14.32
N HIS A 105 -15.50 -11.81 14.88
CA HIS A 105 -16.70 -11.48 14.12
C HIS A 105 -16.35 -10.57 12.91
N PRO A 106 -16.79 -10.87 11.68
CA PRO A 106 -16.42 -10.12 10.46
C PRO A 106 -16.68 -8.61 10.54
N LYS A 107 -17.73 -8.18 11.26
CA LYS A 107 -18.03 -6.77 11.51
C LYS A 107 -16.90 -6.03 12.25
N ILE A 108 -16.22 -6.69 13.19
CA ILE A 108 -15.11 -6.09 13.95
C ILE A 108 -13.89 -5.94 13.05
N ILE A 109 -13.58 -6.97 12.26
CA ILE A 109 -12.48 -6.94 11.27
C ILE A 109 -12.70 -5.80 10.27
N ARG A 110 -13.91 -5.73 9.70
CA ARG A 110 -14.32 -4.66 8.78
C ARG A 110 -14.12 -3.28 9.41
N ASN A 111 -14.71 -3.06 10.59
CA ASN A 111 -14.65 -1.75 11.23
C ASN A 111 -13.20 -1.34 11.52
N ARG A 112 -12.34 -2.26 11.96
CA ARG A 112 -10.91 -1.96 12.19
C ARG A 112 -10.20 -1.53 10.89
N ILE A 113 -10.42 -2.26 9.79
CA ILE A 113 -9.79 -1.94 8.50
C ILE A 113 -10.35 -0.62 7.94
N VAL A 114 -11.67 -0.42 8.01
CA VAL A 114 -12.32 0.81 7.54
C VAL A 114 -11.87 2.01 8.36
N THR A 115 -11.82 1.92 9.69
CA THR A 115 -11.30 3.00 10.54
C THR A 115 -9.86 3.33 10.19
N ARG A 116 -8.99 2.32 10.05
CA ARG A 116 -7.59 2.54 9.64
C ARG A 116 -7.50 3.22 8.27
N GLY A 117 -8.27 2.75 7.29
CA GLY A 117 -8.31 3.33 5.96
C GLY A 117 -8.82 4.78 5.95
N VAL A 118 -9.89 5.07 6.69
CA VAL A 118 -10.44 6.43 6.84
C VAL A 118 -9.45 7.36 7.51
N VAL A 119 -8.74 6.90 8.54
CA VAL A 119 -7.67 7.68 9.19
C VAL A 119 -6.59 8.06 8.18
N LEU A 120 -6.13 7.11 7.36
CA LEU A 120 -5.15 7.40 6.32
C LEU A 120 -5.68 8.36 5.26
N ILE A 121 -6.96 8.24 4.87
CA ILE A 121 -7.60 9.18 3.96
C ILE A 121 -7.62 10.59 4.57
N ILE A 122 -8.00 10.74 5.83
CA ILE A 122 -8.03 12.04 6.52
C ILE A 122 -6.61 12.63 6.59
N ILE A 123 -5.61 11.84 7.02
CA ILE A 123 -4.22 12.29 7.06
C ILE A 123 -3.75 12.72 5.67
N GLY A 124 -4.03 11.92 4.63
CA GLY A 124 -3.71 12.25 3.25
C GLY A 124 -4.37 13.55 2.78
N MET A 125 -5.66 13.74 3.07
CA MET A 125 -6.36 14.98 2.74
C MET A 125 -5.77 16.19 3.47
N LEU A 126 -5.39 16.04 4.75
CA LEU A 126 -4.71 17.09 5.51
C LEU A 126 -3.34 17.45 4.90
N THR A 127 -2.58 16.45 4.41
CA THR A 127 -1.30 16.72 3.73
C THR A 127 -1.47 17.49 2.42
N ASN A 128 -2.65 17.45 1.79
CA ASN A 128 -2.92 18.25 0.59
C ASN A 128 -3.40 19.69 0.87
N ILE A 129 -3.60 20.09 2.14
CA ILE A 129 -4.00 21.47 2.47
C ILE A 129 -2.88 22.44 2.12
N LEU A 130 -1.63 22.02 2.33
CA LEU A 130 -0.43 22.81 2.13
C LEU A 130 0.39 22.21 0.98
N ILE A 131 -0.06 22.43 -0.26
CA ILE A 131 0.79 22.20 -1.42
C ILE A 131 1.47 23.51 -1.77
N ILE A 132 2.80 23.51 -1.68
CA ILE A 132 3.65 24.59 -2.16
C ILE A 132 4.11 24.14 -3.55
N GLU A 133 3.55 24.76 -4.58
CA GLU A 133 3.90 24.52 -5.97
C GLU A 133 4.34 25.88 -6.55
N ASP A 134 5.59 25.96 -7.01
CA ASP A 134 6.18 27.20 -7.57
C ASP A 134 6.07 28.44 -6.66
N GLY A 135 6.09 28.23 -5.34
CA GLY A 135 5.96 29.31 -4.35
C GLY A 135 4.53 29.79 -4.12
N GLU A 136 3.53 29.22 -4.81
CA GLU A 136 2.11 29.46 -4.57
C GLU A 136 1.54 28.43 -3.60
N PHE A 137 0.69 28.90 -2.67
CA PHE A 137 -0.11 28.01 -1.81
C PHE A 137 -1.37 27.59 -2.55
N ARG A 138 -1.47 26.29 -2.89
CA ARG A 138 -2.68 25.72 -3.48
C ARG A 138 -3.37 24.79 -2.50
N ILE A 139 -4.64 25.09 -2.23
CA ILE A 139 -5.50 24.24 -1.41
C ILE A 139 -6.07 23.14 -2.32
N ALA A 140 -5.50 21.94 -2.23
CA ALA A 140 -5.95 20.78 -3.01
C ALA A 140 -6.45 19.65 -2.10
N ILE A 141 -7.27 19.99 -1.09
CA ILE A 141 -7.74 19.08 -0.02
C ILE A 141 -8.10 17.69 -0.56
N TYR A 142 -8.88 17.67 -1.64
CA TYR A 142 -9.23 16.46 -2.34
C TYR A 142 -8.19 16.22 -3.43
N GLY A 143 -7.15 15.43 -3.13
CA GLY A 143 -6.03 15.10 -4.01
C GLY A 143 -5.62 13.65 -3.85
N TRP A 144 -5.46 12.92 -4.96
CA TRP A 144 -4.91 11.57 -4.96
C TRP A 144 -3.40 11.61 -4.68
N ASN A 145 -3.04 11.71 -3.41
CA ASN A 145 -1.71 11.36 -2.95
C ASN A 145 -1.66 9.89 -2.52
N ILE A 146 -0.44 9.41 -2.29
CA ILE A 146 -0.19 8.01 -1.93
C ILE A 146 -0.84 7.62 -0.61
N ILE A 147 -0.93 8.50 0.39
CA ILE A 147 -1.55 8.19 1.69
C ILE A 147 -3.06 8.00 1.53
N THR A 148 -3.71 8.93 0.83
CA THR A 148 -5.14 8.86 0.49
C THR A 148 -5.42 7.56 -0.25
N PHE A 149 -4.61 7.27 -1.27
CA PHE A 149 -4.74 6.05 -2.05
C PHE A 149 -4.54 4.79 -1.19
N LEU A 150 -3.55 4.77 -0.29
CA LEU A 150 -3.34 3.66 0.65
C LEU A 150 -4.55 3.42 1.55
N GLY A 151 -5.19 4.48 2.04
CA GLY A 151 -6.41 4.37 2.83
C GLY A 151 -7.56 3.75 2.04
N PHE A 152 -7.77 4.17 0.79
CA PHE A 152 -8.74 3.54 -0.11
C PHE A 152 -8.38 2.09 -0.46
N ALA A 153 -7.12 1.81 -0.79
CA ALA A 153 -6.64 0.47 -1.10
C ALA A 153 -6.88 -0.51 0.06
N GLN A 154 -6.75 -0.06 1.32
CA GLN A 154 -7.09 -0.89 2.48
C GLN A 154 -8.57 -1.24 2.55
N ILE A 155 -9.45 -0.26 2.33
CA ILE A 155 -10.89 -0.46 2.33
C ILE A 155 -11.29 -1.39 1.18
N PHE A 156 -10.79 -1.13 -0.03
CA PHE A 156 -11.06 -1.94 -1.20
C PHE A 156 -10.56 -3.37 -1.04
N ALA A 157 -9.34 -3.58 -0.56
CA ALA A 157 -8.79 -4.93 -0.34
C ALA A 157 -9.71 -5.79 0.55
N PHE A 158 -10.31 -5.22 1.60
CA PHE A 158 -11.27 -5.93 2.44
C PHE A 158 -12.52 -6.40 1.66
N TYR A 159 -13.10 -5.55 0.82
CA TYR A 159 -14.29 -5.90 0.04
C TYR A 159 -13.96 -6.82 -1.14
N ILE A 160 -12.82 -6.59 -1.79
CA ILE A 160 -12.29 -7.39 -2.89
C ILE A 160 -12.09 -8.84 -2.43
N LEU A 161 -11.59 -9.08 -1.21
CA LEU A 161 -11.39 -10.44 -0.68
C LEU A 161 -12.67 -11.29 -0.59
N LYS A 162 -13.86 -10.68 -0.65
CA LYS A 162 -15.15 -11.41 -0.69
C LYS A 162 -15.48 -11.94 -2.09
N ILE A 163 -14.75 -11.49 -3.11
CA ILE A 163 -14.94 -11.87 -4.51
C ILE A 163 -14.06 -13.10 -4.80
N ARG A 164 -14.61 -14.05 -5.58
CA ARG A 164 -13.86 -15.24 -6.04
C ARG A 164 -12.57 -14.83 -6.77
N LYS A 165 -11.49 -15.60 -6.58
CA LYS A 165 -10.14 -15.32 -7.13
C LYS A 165 -10.16 -15.03 -8.64
N SER A 166 -10.87 -15.83 -9.44
CA SER A 166 -10.98 -15.62 -10.90
C SER A 166 -11.66 -14.30 -11.28
N ARG A 167 -12.73 -13.92 -10.57
CA ARG A 167 -13.42 -12.64 -10.81
C ARG A 167 -12.54 -11.44 -10.42
N ARG A 168 -11.71 -11.58 -9.38
CA ARG A 168 -10.74 -10.53 -9.02
C ARG A 168 -9.70 -10.32 -10.12
N ILE A 169 -9.17 -11.39 -10.71
CA ILE A 169 -8.25 -11.32 -11.86
C ILE A 169 -8.92 -10.57 -13.01
N LEU A 170 -10.13 -11.02 -13.40
CA LEU A 170 -10.86 -10.41 -14.51
C LEU A 170 -11.12 -8.92 -14.28
N ILE A 171 -11.65 -8.53 -13.11
CA ILE A 171 -11.93 -7.13 -12.79
C ILE A 171 -10.64 -6.31 -12.74
N GLY A 172 -9.57 -6.83 -12.13
CA GLY A 172 -8.27 -6.15 -12.09
C GLY A 172 -7.71 -5.87 -13.49
N ILE A 173 -7.74 -6.87 -14.38
CA ILE A 173 -7.30 -6.73 -15.77
C ILE A 173 -8.19 -5.75 -16.54
N LEU A 174 -9.52 -5.85 -16.40
CA LEU A 174 -10.45 -4.92 -17.06
C LEU A 174 -10.21 -3.47 -16.61
N ILE A 175 -9.97 -3.24 -15.31
CA ILE A 175 -9.62 -1.90 -14.82
C ILE A 175 -8.34 -1.41 -15.48
N ILE A 176 -7.28 -2.23 -15.54
CA ILE A 176 -6.01 -1.82 -16.15
C ILE A 176 -6.20 -1.43 -17.62
N VAL A 177 -6.88 -2.28 -18.41
CA VAL A 177 -7.04 -2.08 -19.86
C VAL A 177 -7.99 -0.95 -20.20
N LEU A 178 -9.08 -0.77 -19.43
CA LEU A 178 -10.09 0.25 -19.73
C LEU A 178 -9.77 1.63 -19.14
N SER A 179 -8.80 1.75 -18.23
CA SER A 179 -8.50 3.01 -17.54
C SER A 179 -8.06 4.13 -18.47
N PRO A 180 -7.14 3.95 -19.44
CA PRO A 180 -6.76 5.03 -20.36
C PRO A 180 -7.95 5.57 -21.17
N ALA A 181 -8.82 4.68 -21.67
CA ALA A 181 -10.03 5.07 -22.39
C ALA A 181 -11.00 5.86 -21.51
N LEU A 182 -11.27 5.37 -20.29
CA LEU A 182 -12.13 6.09 -19.35
C LEU A 182 -11.56 7.46 -19.01
N ARG A 183 -10.25 7.54 -18.80
CA ARG A 183 -9.55 8.78 -18.49
C ARG A 183 -9.68 9.79 -19.63
N ALA A 184 -9.49 9.36 -20.87
CA ALA A 184 -9.69 10.19 -22.06
C ALA A 184 -11.14 10.69 -22.19
N ILE A 185 -12.14 9.84 -21.93
CA ILE A 185 -13.56 10.24 -21.92
C ILE A 185 -13.81 11.33 -20.88
N LEU A 186 -13.31 11.14 -19.67
CA LEU A 186 -13.49 12.08 -18.56
C LEU A 186 -12.83 13.42 -18.87
N TYR A 187 -11.61 13.40 -19.42
CA TYR A 187 -10.87 14.60 -19.79
C TYR A 187 -11.55 15.40 -20.91
N LEU A 188 -11.90 14.74 -22.02
CA LEU A 188 -12.57 15.40 -23.15
C LEU A 188 -13.97 15.91 -22.76
N GLY A 189 -14.69 15.14 -21.93
CA GLY A 189 -15.96 15.56 -21.36
C GLY A 189 -15.84 16.84 -20.53
N LYS A 190 -14.81 16.89 -19.67
CA LYS A 190 -14.48 18.07 -18.87
C LYS A 190 -14.20 19.30 -19.74
N ILE A 191 -13.35 19.17 -20.76
CA ILE A 191 -13.01 20.29 -21.67
C ILE A 191 -14.24 20.79 -22.42
N ARG A 192 -15.15 19.90 -22.82
CA ARG A 192 -16.41 20.25 -23.49
C ARG A 192 -17.46 20.86 -22.55
N GLY A 193 -17.13 21.07 -21.27
CA GLY A 193 -18.04 21.67 -20.28
C GLY A 193 -19.12 20.73 -19.75
N ASN A 194 -18.99 19.41 -19.91
CA ASN A 194 -19.95 18.46 -19.33
C ASN A 194 -19.75 18.36 -17.81
N MET A 195 -20.67 18.93 -17.03
CA MET A 195 -20.59 18.97 -15.57
C MET A 195 -20.44 17.60 -14.91
N VAL A 196 -21.16 16.58 -15.39
CA VAL A 196 -21.11 15.23 -14.80
C VAL A 196 -19.73 14.61 -15.04
N LEU A 197 -19.21 14.71 -16.27
CA LEU A 197 -17.88 14.19 -16.60
C LEU A 197 -16.77 14.98 -15.90
N SER A 198 -16.94 16.29 -15.68
CA SER A 198 -16.03 17.10 -14.87
C SER A 198 -15.98 16.66 -13.41
N ILE A 199 -17.14 16.38 -12.79
CA ILE A 199 -17.20 15.87 -11.42
C ILE A 199 -16.56 14.48 -11.33
N LEU A 200 -16.85 13.61 -12.29
CA LEU A 200 -16.24 12.28 -12.32
C LEU A 200 -14.72 12.34 -12.57
N HIS A 201 -14.27 13.23 -13.44
CA HIS A 201 -12.84 13.51 -13.66
C HIS A 201 -12.17 13.97 -12.37
N TYR A 202 -12.81 14.90 -11.65
CA TYR A 202 -12.33 15.38 -10.36
C TYR A 202 -12.22 14.27 -9.31
N ILE A 203 -13.19 13.34 -9.27
CA ILE A 203 -13.18 12.23 -8.31
C ILE A 203 -12.16 11.15 -8.67
N ILE A 204 -12.04 10.81 -9.96
CA ILE A 204 -11.25 9.63 -10.40
C ILE A 204 -9.79 9.99 -10.65
N THR A 205 -9.52 11.20 -11.15
CA THR A 205 -8.27 11.55 -11.81
C THR A 205 -7.61 12.78 -11.20
N SER A 206 -8.38 13.85 -11.02
CA SER A 206 -7.88 15.15 -10.54
C SER A 206 -7.88 15.20 -9.01
N PRO A 207 -7.27 16.23 -8.40
CA PRO A 207 -6.38 17.27 -8.94
C PRO A 207 -4.94 16.81 -9.14
N THR A 208 -4.52 15.67 -8.59
CA THR A 208 -3.14 15.16 -8.70
C THR A 208 -3.12 13.86 -9.50
N PRO A 209 -2.84 13.92 -10.82
CA PRO A 209 -3.01 12.78 -11.72
C PRO A 209 -1.88 11.73 -11.64
N HIS A 210 -0.99 11.83 -10.64
CA HIS A 210 0.13 10.90 -10.47
C HIS A 210 -0.30 9.53 -9.95
N LEU A 211 -1.34 9.47 -9.12
CA LEU A 211 -1.80 8.28 -8.39
C LEU A 211 -3.33 8.16 -8.43
N THR A 212 -3.90 8.41 -9.60
CA THR A 212 -5.35 8.37 -9.86
C THR A 212 -6.00 7.09 -9.37
N LEU A 213 -7.28 7.14 -8.98
CA LEU A 213 -8.01 5.95 -8.53
C LEU A 213 -7.95 4.81 -9.57
N LEU A 214 -8.09 5.17 -10.85
CA LEU A 214 -7.99 4.28 -11.99
C LEU A 214 -6.74 4.68 -12.80
N PRO A 215 -5.80 3.77 -13.08
CA PRO A 215 -5.89 2.32 -12.89
C PRO A 215 -5.45 1.77 -11.52
N TRP A 216 -4.94 2.60 -10.60
CA TRP A 216 -4.20 2.12 -9.41
C TRP A 216 -4.98 1.16 -8.51
N VAL A 217 -6.31 1.27 -8.42
CA VAL A 217 -7.14 0.33 -7.65
C VAL A 217 -7.00 -1.13 -8.12
N SER A 218 -6.59 -1.36 -9.37
CA SER A 218 -6.29 -2.70 -9.89
C SER A 218 -5.17 -3.40 -9.10
N ILE A 219 -4.22 -2.63 -8.54
CA ILE A 219 -3.15 -3.16 -7.68
C ILE A 219 -3.76 -3.84 -6.46
N ALA A 220 -4.85 -3.32 -5.88
CA ALA A 220 -5.55 -3.97 -4.78
C ALA A 220 -6.20 -5.29 -5.22
N PHE A 221 -6.75 -5.37 -6.43
CA PHE A 221 -7.29 -6.63 -6.96
C PHE A 221 -6.21 -7.69 -7.10
N ILE A 222 -5.09 -7.34 -7.73
CA ILE A 222 -4.02 -8.28 -8.03
C ILE A 222 -3.25 -8.67 -6.77
N SER A 223 -2.87 -7.72 -5.93
CA SER A 223 -2.20 -7.99 -4.65
C SER A 223 -3.01 -8.92 -3.75
N THR A 224 -4.35 -8.82 -3.75
CA THR A 224 -5.19 -9.75 -2.96
C THR A 224 -5.06 -11.21 -3.36
N ILE A 225 -4.66 -11.50 -4.59
CA ILE A 225 -4.45 -12.87 -5.08
C ILE A 225 -3.09 -13.38 -4.58
N PHE A 226 -2.05 -12.58 -4.78
CA PHE A 226 -0.70 -12.93 -4.35
C PHE A 226 -0.56 -13.01 -2.83
N GLY A 227 -1.27 -12.19 -2.08
CA GLY A 227 -1.27 -12.28 -0.61
C GLY A 227 -2.01 -13.49 -0.07
N GLU A 228 -2.99 -14.05 -0.79
CA GLU A 228 -3.53 -15.36 -0.43
C GLU A 228 -2.51 -16.47 -0.63
N TYR A 229 -1.76 -16.47 -1.74
CA TYR A 229 -0.66 -17.43 -1.95
C TYR A 229 0.40 -17.32 -0.86
N ILE A 230 0.76 -16.10 -0.46
CA ILE A 230 1.67 -15.87 0.65
C ILE A 230 1.10 -16.47 1.94
N TYR A 231 -0.15 -16.14 2.28
CA TYR A 231 -0.79 -16.62 3.50
C TYR A 231 -0.90 -18.16 3.55
N GLU A 232 -1.24 -18.79 2.44
CA GLU A 232 -1.28 -20.25 2.30
C GLU A 232 0.11 -20.87 2.54
N ALA A 233 1.16 -20.29 1.96
CA ALA A 233 2.53 -20.76 2.14
C ALA A 233 2.99 -20.60 3.60
N MET A 234 2.67 -19.47 4.25
CA MET A 234 2.96 -19.21 5.66
C MET A 234 2.23 -20.16 6.61
N ASN A 235 0.99 -20.55 6.26
CA ASN A 235 0.23 -21.51 7.06
C ASN A 235 0.82 -22.92 6.97
N LYS A 236 1.29 -23.32 5.78
CA LYS A 236 2.00 -24.60 5.59
C LYS A 236 3.34 -24.60 6.30
N GLY A 237 4.10 -23.49 6.22
CA GLY A 237 5.39 -23.32 6.89
C GLY A 237 6.49 -24.29 6.42
N THR A 238 6.28 -24.99 5.30
CA THR A 238 7.26 -25.92 4.74
C THR A 238 8.14 -25.23 3.69
N GLU A 239 9.40 -25.63 3.60
CA GLU A 239 10.33 -25.11 2.59
C GLU A 239 9.79 -25.30 1.17
N ASN A 240 9.20 -26.46 0.88
CA ASN A 240 8.54 -26.73 -0.41
C ASN A 240 7.42 -25.74 -0.73
N ALA A 241 6.62 -25.32 0.27
CA ALA A 241 5.58 -24.31 0.06
C ALA A 241 6.19 -22.94 -0.26
N TYR A 242 7.31 -22.58 0.37
CA TYR A 242 8.04 -21.34 0.09
C TYR A 242 8.72 -21.37 -1.28
N ILE A 243 9.31 -22.49 -1.70
CA ILE A 243 9.85 -22.66 -3.06
C ILE A 243 8.73 -22.53 -4.09
N GLY A 244 7.56 -23.12 -3.83
CA GLY A 244 6.38 -22.96 -4.67
C GLY A 244 5.94 -21.50 -4.80
N LEU A 245 5.88 -20.78 -3.68
CA LEU A 245 5.56 -19.35 -3.65
C LEU A 245 6.57 -18.52 -4.45
N PHE A 246 7.87 -18.76 -4.25
CA PHE A 246 8.95 -18.11 -5.00
C PHE A 246 8.75 -18.27 -6.51
N ARG A 247 8.51 -19.51 -6.98
CA ARG A 247 8.28 -19.81 -8.40
C ARG A 247 7.05 -19.08 -8.95
N ILE A 248 5.95 -19.06 -8.19
CA ILE A 248 4.73 -18.34 -8.58
C ILE A 248 5.06 -16.85 -8.79
N PHE A 249 5.73 -16.22 -7.82
CA PHE A 249 6.04 -14.79 -7.89
C PHE A 249 7.01 -14.47 -9.02
N PHE A 250 8.05 -15.28 -9.19
CA PHE A 250 9.05 -15.12 -10.23
C PHE A 250 8.44 -15.26 -11.64
N VAL A 251 7.68 -16.33 -11.89
CA VAL A 251 7.06 -16.59 -13.20
C VAL A 251 6.04 -15.51 -13.55
N TRP A 252 5.12 -15.18 -12.63
CA TRP A 252 4.13 -14.14 -12.89
C TRP A 252 4.76 -12.74 -12.99
N GLY A 253 5.84 -12.48 -12.25
CA GLY A 253 6.61 -11.26 -12.37
C GLY A 253 7.15 -11.06 -13.79
N ILE A 254 7.78 -12.10 -14.35
CA ILE A 254 8.27 -12.08 -15.74
C ILE A 254 7.11 -11.91 -16.73
N ILE A 255 6.03 -12.69 -16.58
CA ILE A 255 4.87 -12.60 -17.50
C ILE A 255 4.30 -11.18 -17.51
N PHE A 256 4.11 -10.55 -16.35
CA PHE A 256 3.55 -9.20 -16.27
C PHE A 256 4.49 -8.13 -16.81
N ILE A 257 5.80 -8.27 -16.64
CA ILE A 257 6.79 -7.39 -17.29
C ILE A 257 6.70 -7.51 -18.81
N LEU A 258 6.71 -8.75 -19.33
CA LEU A 258 6.64 -9.00 -20.77
C LEU A 258 5.32 -8.49 -21.36
N VAL A 259 4.20 -8.69 -20.67
CA VAL A 259 2.90 -8.13 -21.06
C VAL A 259 2.98 -6.59 -21.06
N GLY A 260 3.48 -5.98 -20.00
CA GLY A 260 3.61 -4.52 -19.91
C GLY A 260 4.46 -3.92 -21.02
N ILE A 261 5.52 -4.60 -21.46
CA ILE A 261 6.41 -4.12 -22.53
C ILE A 261 5.84 -4.41 -23.92
N PHE A 262 5.41 -5.65 -24.18
CA PHE A 262 5.15 -6.13 -25.55
C PHE A 262 3.67 -6.26 -25.92
N ALA A 263 2.75 -6.27 -24.95
CA ALA A 263 1.34 -6.30 -25.29
C ALA A 263 0.89 -4.96 -25.88
N PHE A 264 -0.14 -5.05 -26.72
CA PHE A 264 -0.75 -3.91 -27.40
C PHE A 264 -1.92 -3.39 -26.56
N TYR A 265 -1.99 -2.08 -26.40
CA TYR A 265 -3.01 -1.39 -25.62
C TYR A 265 -3.72 -0.34 -26.49
N PRO A 266 -5.01 -0.07 -26.25
CA PRO A 266 -5.71 0.99 -26.97
C PRO A 266 -5.12 2.36 -26.61
N ASP A 267 -4.86 3.18 -27.63
CA ASP A 267 -4.46 4.57 -27.43
C ASP A 267 -5.69 5.43 -27.09
N GLY A 268 -5.94 5.59 -25.79
CA GLY A 268 -7.04 6.40 -25.27
C GLY A 268 -8.41 5.95 -25.82
N LEU A 269 -9.02 6.78 -26.66
CA LEU A 269 -10.32 6.50 -27.29
C LEU A 269 -10.22 5.80 -28.64
N ASN A 270 -9.02 5.69 -29.21
CA ASN A 270 -8.81 5.10 -30.51
C ASN A 270 -8.69 3.58 -30.38
N PHE A 271 -9.83 2.89 -30.38
CA PHE A 271 -9.86 1.42 -30.36
C PHE A 271 -9.38 0.76 -31.66
N ILE A 272 -9.02 1.54 -32.69
CA ILE A 272 -8.46 1.06 -33.95
C ILE A 272 -6.93 1.04 -33.86
N ASN A 273 -6.33 2.06 -33.24
CA ASN A 273 -4.89 2.15 -33.05
C ASN A 273 -4.51 1.52 -31.72
N TRP A 274 -3.83 0.38 -31.82
CA TRP A 274 -3.28 -0.31 -30.67
C TRP A 274 -1.77 -0.19 -30.71
N GLU A 275 -1.18 0.19 -29.59
CA GLU A 275 0.25 0.47 -29.50
C GLU A 275 0.89 -0.44 -28.46
N PRO A 276 2.07 -1.01 -28.75
CA PRO A 276 2.78 -1.80 -27.77
C PRO A 276 3.28 -0.92 -26.62
N GLY A 277 3.48 -1.50 -25.44
CA GLY A 277 3.96 -0.74 -24.27
C GLY A 277 5.32 -0.05 -24.45
N TRP A 278 6.16 -0.53 -25.36
CA TRP A 278 7.45 0.10 -25.70
C TRP A 278 7.34 1.29 -26.65
N THR A 279 6.14 1.63 -27.14
CA THR A 279 5.91 2.83 -27.96
C THR A 279 6.30 4.08 -27.19
N LEU A 280 6.96 5.01 -27.90
CA LEU A 280 7.49 6.23 -27.32
C LEU A 280 6.43 7.32 -27.36
N GLU A 281 6.07 7.80 -26.18
CA GLU A 281 5.17 8.94 -25.99
C GLU A 281 6.00 10.21 -25.82
N TRP A 282 5.54 11.32 -26.36
CA TRP A 282 6.25 12.60 -26.23
C TRP A 282 5.27 13.74 -25.91
N VAL A 283 5.84 14.83 -25.40
CA VAL A 283 5.13 16.09 -25.15
C VAL A 283 5.98 17.22 -25.70
N SER A 284 5.33 18.16 -26.41
CA SER A 284 6.00 19.34 -26.94
C SER A 284 6.48 20.23 -25.79
N GLU A 285 7.71 20.73 -25.93
CA GLU A 285 8.27 21.73 -25.00
C GLU A 285 7.53 23.07 -25.08
N THR A 286 6.95 23.38 -26.24
CA THR A 286 6.31 24.68 -26.51
C THR A 286 4.82 24.70 -26.23
N ASP A 287 4.15 23.54 -26.37
CA ASP A 287 2.74 23.40 -26.07
C ASP A 287 2.48 22.10 -25.28
N PRO A 288 2.28 22.16 -23.96
CA PRO A 288 1.94 21.01 -23.12
C PRO A 288 0.68 20.22 -23.55
N LEU A 289 -0.17 20.80 -24.40
CA LEU A 289 -1.33 20.13 -24.97
C LEU A 289 -0.98 19.33 -26.24
N ASP A 290 0.11 19.68 -26.92
CA ASP A 290 0.64 18.93 -28.05
C ASP A 290 1.46 17.75 -27.52
N SER A 291 0.78 16.61 -27.43
CA SER A 291 1.35 15.35 -26.96
C SER A 291 0.65 14.19 -27.65
N THR A 292 1.33 13.04 -27.72
CA THR A 292 0.74 11.81 -28.27
C THR A 292 -0.42 11.30 -27.43
N MET A 293 -0.41 11.56 -26.12
CA MET A 293 -1.42 11.08 -25.19
C MET A 293 -2.56 12.09 -24.98
N ILE A 294 -3.80 11.63 -25.01
CA ILE A 294 -4.96 12.50 -24.72
C ILE A 294 -4.82 13.14 -23.33
N GLY A 295 -4.66 14.46 -23.32
CA GLY A 295 -4.54 15.31 -22.14
C GLY A 295 -3.12 15.60 -21.65
N GLY A 296 -2.08 15.10 -22.33
CA GLY A 296 -0.69 15.51 -22.12
C GLY A 296 -0.26 15.50 -20.67
N LEU A 297 0.47 16.55 -20.24
CA LEU A 297 0.95 16.68 -18.86
C LEU A 297 -0.17 16.80 -17.81
N SER A 298 -1.36 17.27 -18.20
CA SER A 298 -2.48 17.42 -17.27
C SER A 298 -3.05 16.07 -16.84
N GLU A 299 -2.91 15.05 -17.68
CA GLU A 299 -3.33 13.68 -17.40
C GLU A 299 -2.12 12.80 -17.07
N TYR A 300 -1.00 12.95 -17.76
CA TYR A 300 0.18 12.13 -17.52
C TYR A 300 1.35 13.00 -17.05
N PRO A 301 1.30 13.58 -15.82
CA PRO A 301 2.38 14.41 -15.31
C PRO A 301 3.75 13.73 -15.28
N HIS A 302 3.79 12.39 -15.29
CA HIS A 302 5.06 11.67 -15.33
C HIS A 302 5.88 11.96 -16.61
N LEU A 303 5.24 12.44 -17.68
CA LEU A 303 5.91 12.94 -18.87
C LEU A 303 6.80 14.16 -18.58
N ILE A 304 6.60 14.89 -17.47
CA ILE A 304 7.49 16.01 -17.10
C ILE A 304 8.94 15.56 -16.90
N ASN A 305 9.14 14.29 -16.52
CA ASN A 305 10.47 13.71 -16.37
C ASN A 305 11.21 13.62 -17.70
N LEU A 306 10.50 13.46 -18.82
CA LEU A 306 11.10 13.51 -20.16
C LEU A 306 11.61 14.92 -20.45
N LEU A 307 10.79 15.94 -20.14
CA LEU A 307 11.18 17.34 -20.30
C LEU A 307 12.41 17.67 -19.44
N TYR A 308 12.43 17.25 -18.18
CA TYR A 308 13.59 17.40 -17.32
C TYR A 308 14.81 16.68 -17.90
N ALA A 309 14.67 15.42 -18.31
CA ALA A 309 15.76 14.63 -18.89
C ALA A 309 16.37 15.24 -20.16
N ASN A 310 15.58 16.03 -20.90
CA ASN A 310 16.01 16.73 -22.12
C ASN A 310 16.55 18.15 -21.88
N GLN A 311 16.61 18.64 -20.63
CA GLN A 311 17.23 19.95 -20.31
C GLN A 311 18.76 19.98 -20.50
N GLN A 312 19.37 18.83 -20.70
CA GLN A 312 20.81 18.71 -20.95
C GLN A 312 21.15 18.82 -22.44
N ASN A 313 22.40 19.16 -22.74
CA ASN A 313 22.86 19.48 -24.11
C ASN A 313 23.58 18.32 -24.83
N PHE A 314 23.68 17.13 -24.24
CA PHE A 314 24.50 16.02 -24.75
C PHE A 314 23.72 14.95 -25.53
N PHE A 315 22.44 14.70 -25.25
CA PHE A 315 21.56 13.91 -26.12
C PHE A 315 20.10 14.35 -26.01
N ILE A 316 19.24 13.95 -26.95
CA ILE A 316 17.80 14.18 -26.85
C ILE A 316 17.12 12.82 -26.75
N ILE A 317 16.30 12.63 -25.72
CA ILE A 317 15.42 11.46 -25.60
C ILE A 317 14.18 11.74 -26.43
N PRO A 318 13.92 10.98 -27.50
CA PRO A 318 12.82 11.25 -28.43
C PRO A 318 11.42 11.02 -27.84
N GLY A 319 11.33 10.27 -26.74
CA GLY A 319 10.07 10.00 -26.05
C GLY A 319 10.27 9.06 -24.85
N MET A 320 9.23 8.90 -24.05
CA MET A 320 9.18 7.96 -22.94
C MET A 320 8.37 6.73 -23.32
N PRO A 321 8.90 5.50 -23.17
CA PRO A 321 8.11 4.29 -23.37
C PRO A 321 6.83 4.29 -22.52
N ASN A 322 5.69 3.94 -23.10
CA ASN A 322 4.39 3.92 -22.44
C ASN A 322 4.39 3.09 -21.13
N PHE A 323 5.16 2.00 -21.07
CA PHE A 323 5.32 1.19 -19.85
C PHE A 323 6.05 1.90 -18.69
N LEU A 324 6.75 3.01 -18.94
CA LEU A 324 7.37 3.85 -17.92
C LEU A 324 6.46 5.00 -17.47
N ILE A 325 5.33 5.25 -18.15
CA ILE A 325 4.45 6.38 -17.86
C ILE A 325 3.37 5.96 -16.87
N ARG A 326 3.36 6.58 -15.68
CA ARG A 326 2.36 6.28 -14.66
C ARG A 326 0.93 6.45 -15.17
N GLY A 327 0.09 5.49 -14.82
CA GLY A 327 -1.35 5.52 -15.10
C GLY A 327 -1.74 4.92 -16.46
N THR A 328 -0.78 4.50 -17.28
CA THR A 328 -1.07 3.72 -18.49
C THR A 328 -1.32 2.25 -18.17
N SER A 329 -1.97 1.53 -19.09
CA SER A 329 -2.18 0.09 -18.96
C SER A 329 -0.85 -0.68 -18.94
N ALA A 330 0.06 -0.33 -19.85
CA ALA A 330 1.40 -0.92 -19.95
C ALA A 330 2.17 -0.78 -18.63
N ASN A 331 2.18 0.41 -18.05
CA ASN A 331 2.85 0.71 -16.79
C ASN A 331 2.29 -0.10 -15.63
N MET A 332 0.97 -0.31 -15.56
CA MET A 332 0.38 -1.11 -14.48
C MET A 332 0.79 -2.57 -14.53
N PHE A 333 0.88 -3.18 -15.72
CA PHE A 333 1.40 -4.54 -15.84
C PHE A 333 2.89 -4.59 -15.50
N TYR A 334 3.68 -3.68 -16.08
CA TYR A 334 5.11 -3.59 -15.85
C TYR A 334 5.45 -3.42 -14.36
N ASN A 335 4.85 -2.44 -13.69
CA ASN A 335 5.09 -2.17 -12.27
C ASN A 335 4.69 -3.34 -11.36
N GLN A 336 3.57 -4.00 -11.64
CA GLN A 336 3.15 -5.17 -10.84
C GLN A 336 4.04 -6.37 -11.08
N GLY A 337 4.49 -6.57 -12.32
CA GLY A 337 5.47 -7.61 -12.65
C GLY A 337 6.81 -7.37 -11.97
N ALA A 338 7.32 -6.13 -12.02
CA ALA A 338 8.53 -5.72 -11.32
C ALA A 338 8.40 -5.92 -9.81
N ALA A 339 7.27 -5.53 -9.21
CA ALA A 339 7.03 -5.73 -7.79
C ALA A 339 7.07 -7.21 -7.38
N LEU A 340 6.42 -8.08 -8.14
CA LEU A 340 6.45 -9.54 -7.91
C LEU A 340 7.87 -10.11 -8.03
N LEU A 341 8.61 -9.67 -9.05
CA LEU A 341 9.97 -10.12 -9.29
C LEU A 341 10.91 -9.68 -8.16
N ILE A 342 10.85 -8.41 -7.74
CA ILE A 342 11.61 -7.87 -6.61
C ILE A 342 11.30 -8.65 -5.34
N ILE A 343 10.01 -8.85 -5.02
CA ILE A 343 9.62 -9.65 -3.86
C ILE A 343 10.17 -11.08 -3.97
N SER A 344 10.09 -11.72 -5.14
CA SER A 344 10.60 -13.08 -5.34
C SER A 344 12.10 -13.19 -5.09
N ILE A 345 12.89 -12.23 -5.58
CA ILE A 345 14.35 -12.21 -5.45
C ILE A 345 14.73 -12.06 -3.97
N PHE A 346 14.14 -11.09 -3.27
CA PHE A 346 14.44 -10.88 -1.85
C PHE A 346 13.87 -11.97 -0.96
N PHE A 347 12.71 -12.54 -1.29
CA PHE A 347 12.16 -13.71 -0.60
C PHE A 347 13.11 -14.92 -0.71
N TYR A 348 13.71 -15.13 -1.89
CA TYR A 348 14.70 -16.18 -2.07
C TYR A 348 15.95 -15.97 -1.20
N PHE A 349 16.53 -14.76 -1.21
CA PHE A 349 17.76 -14.50 -0.45
C PHE A 349 17.54 -14.45 1.07
N ILE A 350 16.46 -13.82 1.52
CA ILE A 350 16.22 -13.54 2.94
C ILE A 350 15.48 -14.70 3.60
N ASP A 351 14.35 -15.16 3.05
CA ASP A 351 13.50 -16.15 3.73
C ASP A 351 13.92 -17.59 3.40
N LEU A 352 14.28 -17.90 2.14
CA LEU A 352 14.71 -19.26 1.75
C LEU A 352 16.18 -19.51 2.09
N LYS A 353 17.09 -18.62 1.69
CA LYS A 353 18.53 -18.75 1.97
C LYS A 353 18.94 -18.25 3.36
N LYS A 354 18.02 -17.67 4.13
CA LYS A 354 18.25 -17.18 5.50
C LYS A 354 19.47 -16.25 5.61
N LYS A 355 19.75 -15.45 4.56
CA LYS A 355 20.82 -14.45 4.63
C LYS A 355 20.39 -13.30 5.53
N SER A 356 21.25 -12.93 6.46
CA SER A 356 21.10 -11.73 7.29
C SER A 356 22.36 -10.88 7.22
N SER A 357 22.19 -9.57 7.36
CA SER A 357 23.26 -8.59 7.48
C SER A 357 22.69 -7.34 8.17
N SER A 358 23.55 -6.50 8.74
CA SER A 358 23.10 -5.26 9.38
C SER A 358 22.32 -4.35 8.42
N PHE A 359 22.69 -4.36 7.14
CA PHE A 359 21.94 -3.63 6.10
C PHE A 359 20.52 -4.18 5.92
N ILE A 360 20.36 -5.52 5.91
CA ILE A 360 19.05 -6.17 5.84
C ILE A 360 18.21 -5.79 7.06
N ASP A 361 18.79 -5.80 8.25
CA ASP A 361 18.09 -5.45 9.49
C ASP A 361 17.61 -3.98 9.52
N ILE A 362 18.43 -3.06 9.03
CA ILE A 362 18.06 -1.63 8.87
C ILE A 362 16.86 -1.49 7.91
N LEU A 363 16.90 -2.17 6.76
CA LEU A 363 15.79 -2.10 5.80
C LEU A 363 14.53 -2.77 6.32
N ILE A 364 14.64 -3.88 7.05
CA ILE A 364 13.50 -4.49 7.76
C ILE A 364 12.91 -3.48 8.74
N TYR A 365 13.75 -2.79 9.52
CA TYR A 365 13.30 -1.74 10.44
C TYR A 365 12.56 -0.61 9.70
N PHE A 366 13.11 -0.12 8.58
CA PHE A 366 12.45 0.91 7.76
C PHE A 366 11.11 0.44 7.19
N GLY A 367 11.00 -0.82 6.77
CA GLY A 367 9.74 -1.35 6.26
C GLY A 367 8.66 -1.46 7.33
N LYS A 368 9.08 -1.75 8.56
CA LYS A 368 8.21 -1.75 9.74
C LYS A 368 7.69 -0.34 9.99
N THR A 369 8.57 0.65 10.14
CA THR A 369 8.23 2.05 10.46
C THR A 369 7.91 2.92 9.24
N SER A 370 7.66 2.32 8.08
CA SER A 370 7.65 3.04 6.80
C SER A 370 6.58 4.14 6.71
N LEU A 371 5.43 3.99 7.38
CA LEU A 371 4.38 5.01 7.34
C LEU A 371 4.76 6.21 8.21
N SER A 372 5.33 5.98 9.39
CA SER A 372 6.01 7.02 10.17
C SER A 372 7.11 7.71 9.36
N LEU A 373 8.00 6.96 8.70
CA LEU A 373 9.07 7.52 7.87
C LEU A 373 8.50 8.40 6.78
N PHE A 374 7.48 7.88 6.07
CA PHE A 374 6.80 8.60 5.01
C PHE A 374 6.29 9.97 5.51
N LEU A 375 5.53 9.99 6.60
CA LEU A 375 4.89 11.21 7.08
C LEU A 375 5.87 12.21 7.69
N VAL A 376 6.82 11.74 8.48
CA VAL A 376 7.81 12.61 9.14
C VAL A 376 8.73 13.27 8.10
N HIS A 377 9.10 12.57 7.02
CA HIS A 377 10.04 13.14 6.05
C HIS A 377 9.46 14.40 5.35
N PHE A 378 8.14 14.50 5.15
CA PHE A 378 7.51 15.68 4.54
C PHE A 378 7.77 16.97 5.33
N ILE A 379 7.96 16.86 6.64
CA ILE A 379 8.27 18.01 7.51
C ILE A 379 9.64 18.61 7.15
N PHE A 380 10.57 17.79 6.65
CA PHE A 380 11.95 18.19 6.37
C PHE A 380 12.19 18.59 4.91
N ILE A 381 11.30 18.23 3.97
CA ILE A 381 11.47 18.58 2.54
C ILE A 381 11.69 20.09 2.34
N PRO A 382 10.94 21.01 2.99
CA PRO A 382 11.10 22.44 2.72
C PRO A 382 12.44 23.05 3.15
N LEU A 383 13.28 22.34 3.92
CA LEU A 383 14.48 22.91 4.54
C LEU A 383 15.58 23.31 3.54
N PHE A 384 15.72 22.59 2.44
CA PHE A 384 16.84 22.75 1.49
C PHE A 384 16.37 22.95 0.06
N PHE A 385 15.30 23.73 -0.14
CA PHE A 385 14.66 23.86 -1.44
C PHE A 385 15.63 24.35 -2.53
N ASN A 386 15.84 23.54 -3.57
CA ASN A 386 16.70 23.84 -4.72
C ASN A 386 18.16 24.20 -4.41
N GLN A 387 18.77 23.63 -3.37
CA GLN A 387 20.10 24.04 -2.90
C GLN A 387 21.27 23.19 -3.41
N PHE A 388 21.06 21.92 -3.76
CA PHE A 388 22.16 20.97 -3.94
C PHE A 388 22.33 20.53 -5.39
N GLY A 389 23.55 20.67 -5.92
CA GLY A 389 23.95 19.95 -7.13
C GLY A 389 24.02 18.44 -6.89
N ILE A 390 24.09 17.65 -7.98
CA ILE A 390 24.01 16.17 -7.95
C ILE A 390 24.94 15.52 -6.92
N ALA A 391 26.24 15.85 -6.94
CA ALA A 391 27.22 15.18 -6.08
C ALA A 391 26.94 15.42 -4.59
N LEU A 392 26.63 16.67 -4.23
CA LEU A 392 26.31 17.04 -2.85
C LEU A 392 24.96 16.45 -2.42
N PHE A 393 23.97 16.43 -3.33
CA PHE A 393 22.68 15.80 -3.09
C PHE A 393 22.81 14.31 -2.75
N LEU A 394 23.67 13.55 -3.42
CA LEU A 394 23.86 12.13 -3.10
C LEU A 394 24.40 11.93 -1.69
N ILE A 395 25.38 12.73 -1.27
CA ILE A 395 25.97 12.66 0.07
C ILE A 395 24.92 13.04 1.13
N ILE A 396 24.23 14.17 0.92
CA ILE A 396 23.22 14.67 1.87
C ILE A 396 22.01 13.75 1.90
N GLY A 397 21.54 13.25 0.76
CA GLY A 397 20.39 12.36 0.65
C GLY A 397 20.61 11.04 1.39
N ILE A 398 21.78 10.41 1.21
CA ILE A 398 22.15 9.19 1.97
C ILE A 398 22.26 9.49 3.46
N SER A 399 22.92 10.58 3.84
CA SER A 399 23.05 11.00 5.24
C SER A 399 21.68 11.27 5.88
N TYR A 400 20.77 11.89 5.13
CA TYR A 400 19.40 12.18 5.53
C TYR A 400 18.58 10.90 5.75
N ILE A 401 18.70 9.89 4.89
CA ILE A 401 18.07 8.58 5.12
C ILE A 401 18.56 7.95 6.43
N GLY A 402 19.88 7.99 6.67
CA GLY A 402 20.47 7.51 7.93
C GLY A 402 19.93 8.26 9.14
N PHE A 403 19.88 9.59 9.06
CA PHE A 403 19.29 10.47 10.08
C PHE A 403 17.83 10.12 10.36
N MET A 404 16.99 9.99 9.33
CA MET A 404 15.57 9.63 9.47
C MET A 404 15.38 8.28 10.16
N GLY A 405 16.24 7.31 9.82
CA GLY A 405 16.28 6.00 10.47
C GLY A 405 16.59 6.09 11.96
N LEU A 406 17.65 6.81 12.32
CA LEU A 406 18.05 7.02 13.71
C LEU A 406 17.00 7.82 14.49
N PHE A 407 16.46 8.88 13.90
CA PHE A 407 15.43 9.72 14.48
C PHE A 407 14.21 8.89 14.86
N LEU A 408 13.69 8.07 13.94
CA LEU A 408 12.57 7.19 14.25
C LEU A 408 12.93 6.08 15.22
N TYR A 409 14.15 5.54 15.18
CA TYR A 409 14.60 4.57 16.18
C TYR A 409 14.51 5.18 17.58
N ILE A 410 15.02 6.39 17.76
CA ILE A 410 14.95 7.09 19.04
C ILE A 410 13.48 7.34 19.43
N TRP A 411 12.66 7.83 18.50
CA TRP A 411 11.25 8.08 18.73
C TRP A 411 10.50 6.81 19.16
N MET A 412 10.69 5.70 18.46
CA MET A 412 9.96 4.46 18.72
C MET A 412 10.41 3.78 20.01
N GLU A 413 11.71 3.77 20.30
CA GLU A 413 12.25 3.04 21.45
C GLU A 413 12.20 3.84 22.75
N TYR A 414 12.53 5.14 22.72
CA TYR A 414 12.61 5.96 23.94
C TYR A 414 11.34 6.77 24.22
N PHE A 415 10.54 7.09 23.20
CA PHE A 415 9.29 7.85 23.34
C PHE A 415 8.04 6.99 23.09
N ASN A 416 8.19 5.65 23.06
CA ASN A 416 7.11 4.69 22.87
C ASN A 416 6.24 4.96 21.62
N GLY A 417 6.81 5.60 20.58
CA GLY A 417 6.06 5.93 19.38
C GLY A 417 4.93 6.93 19.57
N VAL A 418 4.83 7.64 20.70
CA VAL A 418 3.71 8.56 20.99
C VAL A 418 3.65 9.66 19.92
N GLY A 419 2.46 9.91 19.38
CA GLY A 419 2.25 10.87 18.29
C GLY A 419 2.61 10.36 16.89
N SER A 420 3.19 9.16 16.75
CA SER A 420 3.39 8.54 15.44
C SER A 420 2.06 8.27 14.72
N PRO A 421 2.04 8.18 13.38
CA PRO A 421 0.86 7.77 12.63
C PRO A 421 0.30 6.42 13.09
N GLU A 422 1.16 5.47 13.42
CA GLU A 422 0.81 4.17 13.99
C GLU A 422 0.10 4.31 15.34
N TRP A 423 0.62 5.15 16.23
CA TRP A 423 0.00 5.45 17.51
C TRP A 423 -1.38 6.12 17.33
N LEU A 424 -1.50 7.09 16.43
CA LEU A 424 -2.76 7.76 16.11
C LEU A 424 -3.81 6.77 15.58
N MET A 425 -3.42 5.86 14.69
CA MET A 425 -4.30 4.80 14.18
C MET A 425 -4.79 3.88 15.30
N ILE A 426 -3.94 3.54 16.26
CA ILE A 426 -4.32 2.71 17.40
C ILE A 426 -5.30 3.44 18.31
N GLN A 427 -5.03 4.70 18.64
CA GLN A 427 -5.91 5.51 19.49
C GLN A 427 -7.30 5.70 18.87
N MET A 428 -7.37 6.06 17.59
CA MET A 428 -8.66 6.16 16.89
C MET A 428 -9.36 4.80 16.76
N GLY A 429 -8.58 3.72 16.60
CA GLY A 429 -9.09 2.36 16.61
C GLY A 429 -9.71 1.94 17.95
N ARG A 430 -9.24 2.49 19.08
CA ARG A 430 -9.82 2.28 20.43
C ARG A 430 -11.13 3.03 20.61
N ILE A 431 -11.24 4.27 20.09
CA ILE A 431 -12.49 5.07 20.15
C ILE A 431 -13.67 4.31 19.51
N GLY A 432 -13.42 3.56 18.43
CA GLY A 432 -14.43 2.73 17.76
C GLY A 432 -14.70 1.36 18.41
N GLN A 433 -13.89 0.93 19.38
CA GLN A 433 -14.08 -0.34 20.07
C GLN A 433 -14.98 -0.15 21.30
N LYS A 434 -15.97 -1.02 21.46
CA LYS A 434 -16.76 -1.07 22.69
C LYS A 434 -15.81 -1.27 23.88
N SER A 435 -16.10 -0.63 25.01
CA SER A 435 -15.27 -0.75 26.23
C SER A 435 -14.94 -2.21 26.56
N GLY A 436 -13.80 -2.45 27.21
CA GLY A 436 -13.36 -3.80 27.58
C GLY A 436 -14.45 -4.62 28.29
N GLU A 437 -15.32 -3.98 29.06
CA GLU A 437 -16.50 -4.59 29.68
C GLU A 437 -17.52 -5.10 28.68
N ALA A 438 -17.85 -4.29 27.67
CA ALA A 438 -18.79 -4.68 26.63
C ALA A 438 -18.23 -5.80 25.77
N VAL A 439 -16.91 -5.86 25.55
CA VAL A 439 -16.24 -6.99 24.88
C VAL A 439 -16.27 -8.23 25.77
N LYS A 440 -15.87 -8.15 27.05
CA LYS A 440 -15.94 -9.27 28.02
C LYS A 440 -17.36 -9.83 28.12
N LYS A 441 -18.37 -8.96 28.24
CA LYS A 441 -19.80 -9.34 28.29
C LYS A 441 -20.24 -10.05 27.00
N THR A 442 -19.78 -9.57 25.84
CA THR A 442 -20.10 -10.19 24.55
C THR A 442 -19.40 -11.53 24.37
N SER A 443 -18.12 -11.64 24.72
CA SER A 443 -17.34 -12.88 24.66
C SER A 443 -17.88 -13.93 25.62
N LYS A 444 -18.22 -13.54 26.85
CA LYS A 444 -18.89 -14.44 27.82
C LYS A 444 -20.21 -14.97 27.26
N LYS A 445 -21.06 -14.10 26.71
CA LYS A 445 -22.32 -14.48 26.06
C LYS A 445 -22.12 -15.41 24.85
N MET A 446 -21.05 -15.20 24.07
CA MET A 446 -20.72 -16.05 22.93
C MET A 446 -20.20 -17.42 23.36
N TYR A 447 -19.32 -17.47 24.36
CA TYR A 447 -18.81 -18.70 24.95
C TYR A 447 -19.95 -19.53 25.57
N GLU A 448 -20.87 -18.90 26.29
CA GLU A 448 -22.07 -19.55 26.82
C GLU A 448 -22.96 -20.12 25.70
N ARG A 449 -23.11 -19.41 24.57
CA ARG A 449 -23.84 -19.92 23.39
C ARG A 449 -23.15 -21.11 22.74
N ILE A 450 -21.83 -21.10 22.60
CA ILE A 450 -21.05 -22.23 22.05
C ILE A 450 -21.18 -23.45 22.96
N LYS A 451 -20.96 -23.27 24.27
CA LYS A 451 -21.11 -24.34 25.26
C LYS A 451 -22.53 -24.92 25.27
N LYS A 452 -23.56 -24.07 25.08
CA LYS A 452 -24.95 -24.53 24.94
C LYS A 452 -25.15 -25.36 23.66
N ARG A 453 -24.59 -24.93 22.52
CA ARG A 453 -24.65 -25.68 21.25
C ARG A 453 -23.92 -27.03 21.34
N GLU A 454 -22.74 -27.08 21.94
CA GLU A 454 -22.02 -28.35 22.16
C GLU A 454 -22.80 -29.32 23.04
N LYS A 455 -23.44 -28.82 24.11
CA LYS A 455 -24.32 -29.63 24.95
C LYS A 455 -25.51 -30.18 24.17
N VAL A 456 -26.18 -29.35 23.36
CA VAL A 456 -27.30 -29.77 22.52
C VAL A 456 -26.86 -30.85 21.52
N LYS A 457 -25.73 -30.64 20.84
CA LYS A 457 -25.18 -31.61 19.89
C LYS A 457 -24.85 -32.95 20.56
N LYS A 458 -24.20 -32.93 21.73
CA LYS A 458 -23.94 -34.15 22.52
C LYS A 458 -25.24 -34.86 22.93
N MET A 459 -26.29 -34.12 23.26
CA MET A 459 -27.59 -34.69 23.59
C MET A 459 -28.26 -35.33 22.37
N GLU A 460 -28.22 -34.67 21.21
CA GLU A 460 -28.74 -35.20 19.93
C GLU A 460 -28.00 -36.48 19.53
N ASP A 461 -26.68 -36.50 19.65
CA ASP A 461 -25.85 -37.69 19.36
C ASP A 461 -26.17 -38.84 20.32
N PHE A 462 -26.42 -38.54 21.61
CA PHE A 462 -26.85 -39.52 22.60
C PHE A 462 -28.25 -40.09 22.30
N MET A 463 -29.22 -39.23 21.97
CA MET A 463 -30.59 -39.65 21.60
C MET A 463 -30.59 -40.52 20.33
N LYS A 464 -29.77 -40.17 19.32
CA LYS A 464 -29.58 -41.02 18.13
C LYS A 464 -28.96 -42.38 18.44
N LYS A 465 -28.13 -42.47 19.47
CA LYS A 465 -27.54 -43.74 19.90
C LYS A 465 -28.61 -44.61 20.57
N LEU A 466 -29.41 -44.03 21.47
CA LEU A 466 -30.54 -44.72 22.11
C LEU A 466 -31.59 -45.21 21.11
N SER A 467 -31.86 -44.44 20.04
CA SER A 467 -32.83 -44.85 19.01
C SER A 467 -32.33 -45.93 18.05
N LYS A 468 -31.03 -46.26 18.09
CA LYS A 468 -30.40 -47.24 17.19
C LYS A 468 -30.15 -48.59 17.85
N ASP A 469 -30.24 -48.67 19.17
CA ASP A 469 -30.23 -49.95 19.88
C ASP A 469 -31.65 -50.53 19.79
N PRO A 470 -31.88 -51.59 18.99
CA PRO A 470 -33.18 -52.26 19.00
C PRO A 470 -33.46 -52.80 20.40
N PRO A 471 -34.74 -52.86 20.82
CA PRO A 471 -35.09 -53.52 22.07
C PRO A 471 -34.50 -54.93 22.04
N LYS A 472 -33.67 -55.25 23.03
CA LYS A 472 -33.27 -56.64 23.27
C LYS A 472 -34.51 -57.35 23.80
N GLU A 473 -35.17 -58.10 22.93
CA GLU A 473 -36.15 -59.12 23.30
C GLU A 473 -35.49 -60.26 24.08
#